data_AF-A0A3D4XW41-F1
#
_entry.id   AF-A0A3D4XW41-F1
#
_cell.length_a   1.000
_cell.length_b   1.000
_cell.length_c   1.000
_cell.angle_alpha   90.00
_cell.angle_beta   90.00
_cell.angle_gamma   90.00
#
_symmetry.space_group_name_H-M   'P 1'
#
loop_
_entity.id
_entity.type
_entity.pdbx_description
1 polymer ?
#
loop_
_entity_poly.entity_id
_entity_poly.type
_entity_poly.pdbx_seq_one_letter_code
_entity_poly.pdbx_strand_id
1 'polypeptide(L)'
;MNKHFSFLFLTSLFLDVFAGGCGSKMKKVQPLCERHRCYTDPHPLSVSKHPILPRRAWSDDPSVASVHEKYLIKKSAQMEIDRIFAAFDYEKKDLGWLVSNLALVISELFQTFGDTANEEFLRRTIIDTLQQHPLRVHNKRRLYRELHKASGWTPGLETFCSELKYLIDVEFIKEGIINFITDDLKRIKHHGSLKDKEEALRNVNDGFLNIRPYGQKNITNLLNRALKDYDERAVFEATVAAFKDRLVYPATAKTIISEVKAEDETRAHIVEQFKDSLLNGLIKDFELQREAIRAKKHMLEEASKVVCEGPEV
;
A
#
# COMPACT_ATOMS: atom_id res chain seq x y z
N MET A 1 -2.32 -17.38 40.58
CA MET A 1 -1.27 -16.68 41.37
C MET A 1 0.10 -17.14 40.85
N ASN A 2 1.01 -16.19 40.63
CA ASN A 2 2.46 -16.29 40.30
C ASN A 2 2.85 -17.04 39.00
N LYS A 3 3.40 -16.43 37.93
CA LYS A 3 4.62 -15.58 37.67
C LYS A 3 5.97 -16.32 37.64
N HIS A 4 6.72 -16.03 36.57
CA HIS A 4 8.15 -16.27 36.23
C HIS A 4 8.48 -17.58 35.49
N PHE A 5 8.90 -17.64 34.21
CA PHE A 5 10.00 -17.02 33.40
C PHE A 5 11.41 -17.58 33.73
N SER A 6 12.01 -18.34 32.77
CA SER A 6 13.43 -18.41 32.34
C SER A 6 13.67 -19.75 31.58
N PHE A 7 13.97 -19.80 30.28
CA PHE A 7 15.24 -19.58 29.54
C PHE A 7 16.27 -20.75 29.59
N LEU A 8 16.90 -20.99 28.42
CA LEU A 8 18.03 -21.89 28.06
C LEU A 8 17.63 -23.18 27.30
N PHE A 9 17.83 -23.24 25.97
CA PHE A 9 19.05 -23.61 25.21
C PHE A 9 19.19 -25.13 25.02
N LEU A 10 19.10 -25.60 23.76
CA LEU A 10 19.87 -26.76 23.27
C LEU A 10 19.92 -26.79 21.73
N THR A 11 21.13 -27.05 21.27
CA THR A 11 21.69 -26.97 19.92
C THR A 11 21.81 -28.36 19.27
N SER A 12 21.99 -28.35 17.94
CA SER A 12 22.81 -29.27 17.12
C SER A 12 22.17 -30.49 16.45
N LEU A 13 22.87 -30.93 15.37
CA LEU A 13 22.63 -31.98 14.36
C LEU A 13 21.80 -31.50 13.14
N PHE A 14 22.36 -31.35 11.93
CA PHE A 14 23.21 -32.30 11.20
C PHE A 14 24.30 -31.62 10.34
N LEU A 15 25.52 -32.17 10.42
CA LEU A 15 26.60 -32.12 9.43
C LEU A 15 26.80 -33.57 8.95
N ASP A 16 26.78 -33.80 7.64
CA ASP A 16 27.73 -34.62 6.87
C ASP A 16 27.13 -35.05 5.53
N VAL A 17 28.03 -35.41 4.59
CA VAL A 17 27.82 -36.02 3.27
C VAL A 17 27.77 -34.96 2.14
N PHE A 18 28.82 -34.66 1.35
CA PHE A 18 29.82 -35.53 0.72
C PHE A 18 31.19 -34.84 0.56
N ALA A 19 32.25 -35.56 0.96
CA ALA A 19 33.58 -35.45 0.39
C ALA A 19 33.75 -36.54 -0.69
N GLY A 20 34.38 -36.20 -1.81
CA GLY A 20 34.78 -37.13 -2.86
C GLY A 20 35.74 -36.47 -3.87
N GLY A 21 37.04 -36.70 -3.70
CA GLY A 21 38.07 -36.49 -4.75
C GLY A 21 37.86 -37.45 -5.92
N CYS A 22 38.46 -37.32 -7.11
CA CYS A 22 39.86 -37.05 -7.50
C CYS A 22 39.82 -36.76 -9.04
N GLY A 23 40.52 -35.80 -9.64
CA GLY A 23 41.92 -35.91 -10.07
C GLY A 23 42.09 -35.76 -11.60
N SER A 24 42.97 -34.83 -12.00
CA SER A 24 43.81 -34.86 -13.22
C SER A 24 43.24 -34.43 -14.60
N LYS A 25 43.60 -33.22 -15.06
CA LYS A 25 44.60 -33.00 -16.15
C LYS A 25 44.71 -31.52 -16.55
N MET A 26 45.95 -31.05 -16.63
CA MET A 26 46.36 -29.69 -17.01
C MET A 26 46.02 -29.35 -18.47
N LYS A 27 45.54 -28.13 -18.71
CA LYS A 27 46.00 -27.31 -19.84
C LYS A 27 46.37 -25.92 -19.31
N LYS A 28 47.63 -25.57 -19.51
CA LYS A 28 48.21 -24.25 -19.23
C LYS A 28 47.55 -23.20 -20.12
N VAL A 29 47.02 -22.14 -19.53
CA VAL A 29 46.91 -20.81 -20.15
C VAL A 29 47.33 -19.80 -19.07
N GLN A 30 48.42 -19.08 -19.31
CA GLN A 30 48.95 -18.02 -18.44
C GLN A 30 48.16 -16.70 -18.63
N PRO A 31 48.31 -15.73 -17.72
CA PRO A 31 47.21 -14.90 -17.22
C PRO A 31 47.10 -13.54 -17.90
N LEU A 32 45.91 -12.93 -17.83
CA LEU A 32 45.73 -11.50 -18.02
C LEU A 32 45.10 -10.89 -16.76
N CYS A 33 45.75 -9.83 -16.30
CA CYS A 33 45.37 -8.89 -15.25
C CYS A 33 45.55 -9.31 -13.78
N GLU A 34 46.71 -8.93 -13.27
CA GLU A 34 46.93 -8.50 -11.89
C GLU A 34 45.91 -7.44 -11.47
N ARG A 35 45.19 -7.71 -10.38
CA ARG A 35 44.90 -6.83 -9.23
C ARG A 35 43.61 -7.32 -8.56
N HIS A 36 43.75 -8.29 -7.67
CA HIS A 36 42.79 -8.49 -6.58
C HIS A 36 43.60 -8.50 -5.30
N ARG A 37 43.68 -7.34 -4.63
CA ARG A 37 43.90 -7.34 -3.19
C ARG A 37 42.60 -7.80 -2.56
N CYS A 38 42.70 -8.91 -1.87
CA CYS A 38 41.70 -9.43 -0.97
C CYS A 38 41.47 -8.41 0.17
N TYR A 39 40.21 -8.14 0.48
CA TYR A 39 39.77 -8.00 1.86
C TYR A 39 38.61 -8.96 2.06
N THR A 40 38.86 -9.94 2.91
CA THR A 40 37.93 -10.94 3.43
C THR A 40 37.08 -10.33 4.53
N ASP A 41 35.78 -10.61 4.51
CA ASP A 41 35.04 -11.13 5.67
C ASP A 41 33.80 -11.91 5.19
N PRO A 42 33.44 -13.07 5.80
CA PRO A 42 32.38 -13.93 5.31
C PRO A 42 31.01 -13.50 5.88
N HIS A 43 30.15 -12.90 5.05
CA HIS A 43 28.76 -12.64 5.42
C HIS A 43 27.91 -13.93 5.39
N PRO A 44 26.96 -14.14 6.33
CA PRO A 44 26.08 -15.34 6.37
C PRO A 44 25.00 -15.39 5.28
N LEU A 45 25.04 -14.50 4.29
CA LEU A 45 24.14 -14.49 3.13
C LEU A 45 24.91 -14.74 1.83
N SER A 46 25.89 -15.65 1.89
CA SER A 46 26.66 -16.03 0.72
C SER A 46 25.77 -16.75 -0.30
N VAL A 47 25.49 -16.02 -1.38
CA VAL A 47 25.24 -16.47 -2.75
C VAL A 47 23.91 -17.21 -2.98
N SER A 48 22.83 -16.44 -3.16
CA SER A 48 21.85 -16.84 -4.18
C SER A 48 22.34 -16.31 -5.54
N LYS A 49 22.52 -17.20 -6.51
CA LYS A 49 22.87 -16.84 -7.89
C LYS A 49 21.60 -16.39 -8.62
N HIS A 50 21.04 -15.23 -8.27
CA HIS A 50 20.01 -14.61 -9.11
C HIS A 50 20.68 -13.74 -10.20
N PRO A 51 20.32 -13.90 -11.48
CA PRO A 51 20.99 -13.21 -12.57
C PRO A 51 20.29 -11.87 -12.83
N ILE A 52 20.33 -10.92 -11.90
CA ILE A 52 19.57 -9.68 -12.11
C ILE A 52 20.39 -8.46 -11.66
N LEU A 53 20.60 -7.57 -12.63
CA LEU A 53 21.26 -6.26 -12.61
C LEU A 53 22.80 -6.27 -12.71
N PRO A 54 23.38 -5.85 -13.87
CA PRO A 54 24.80 -5.58 -13.95
C PRO A 54 25.13 -4.34 -13.09
N ARG A 55 25.92 -4.54 -12.02
CA ARG A 55 26.55 -3.44 -11.28
C ARG A 55 27.49 -2.68 -12.22
N ARG A 56 27.04 -1.54 -12.76
CA ARG A 56 27.92 -0.60 -13.45
C ARG A 56 28.36 0.48 -12.46
N ALA A 57 29.63 0.87 -12.54
CA ALA A 57 30.11 2.13 -11.98
C ALA A 57 29.56 3.26 -12.85
N TRP A 58 28.73 4.13 -12.28
CA TRP A 58 28.18 5.30 -12.98
C TRP A 58 28.98 6.57 -12.62
N SER A 59 28.95 7.54 -13.53
CA SER A 59 29.86 8.68 -13.68
C SER A 59 29.87 9.69 -12.53
N ASP A 60 31.00 10.39 -12.40
CA ASP A 60 31.41 11.33 -11.34
C ASP A 60 30.58 12.64 -11.19
N ASP A 61 29.34 12.73 -11.69
CA ASP A 61 28.49 13.92 -11.51
C ASP A 61 27.21 13.57 -10.72
N PRO A 62 27.18 13.80 -9.39
CA PRO A 62 26.16 13.29 -8.49
C PRO A 62 24.84 14.09 -8.48
N SER A 63 24.67 15.10 -9.34
CA SER A 63 23.62 16.10 -9.14
C SER A 63 22.31 15.88 -9.91
N VAL A 64 22.28 15.12 -11.00
CA VAL A 64 21.02 14.79 -11.71
C VAL A 64 21.18 13.48 -12.47
N ALA A 65 20.45 12.44 -12.06
CA ALA A 65 20.37 11.21 -12.83
C ALA A 65 19.84 11.48 -14.24
N SER A 66 20.56 10.97 -15.24
CA SER A 66 20.24 11.23 -16.64
C SER A 66 18.87 10.66 -17.01
N VAL A 67 18.22 11.23 -18.04
CA VAL A 67 16.91 10.72 -18.53
C VAL A 67 16.98 9.22 -18.87
N HIS A 68 18.12 8.77 -19.41
CA HIS A 68 18.35 7.37 -19.73
C HIS A 68 18.45 6.48 -18.48
N GLU A 69 19.12 6.96 -17.44
CA GLU A 69 19.26 6.26 -16.17
C GLU A 69 17.90 6.11 -15.46
N LYS A 70 17.11 7.17 -15.39
CA LYS A 70 15.73 7.11 -14.87
C LYS A 70 14.86 6.14 -15.66
N TYR A 71 15.00 6.10 -16.98
CA TYR A 71 14.32 5.10 -17.81
C TYR A 71 14.70 3.67 -17.43
N LEU A 72 16.00 3.40 -17.25
CA LEU A 72 16.50 2.08 -16.84
C LEU A 72 16.02 1.68 -15.45
N ILE A 73 16.04 2.60 -14.48
CA ILE A 73 15.52 2.37 -13.13
C ILE A 73 14.04 1.99 -13.21
N LYS A 74 13.25 2.79 -13.93
CA LYS A 74 11.81 2.56 -14.11
C LYS A 74 11.53 1.19 -14.72
N LYS A 75 12.21 0.88 -15.83
CA LYS A 75 12.04 -0.41 -16.52
C LYS A 75 12.48 -1.59 -15.66
N SER A 76 13.59 -1.47 -14.95
CA SER A 76 14.12 -2.55 -14.10
C SER A 76 13.18 -2.83 -12.93
N ALA A 77 12.77 -1.79 -12.19
CA ALA A 77 11.85 -1.94 -11.06
C ALA A 77 10.51 -2.53 -11.51
N GLN A 78 9.93 -2.01 -12.59
CA GLN A 78 8.66 -2.50 -13.12
C GLN A 78 8.77 -3.96 -13.55
N MET A 79 9.77 -4.30 -14.38
CA MET A 79 9.96 -5.65 -14.90
C MET A 79 10.16 -6.69 -13.79
N GLU A 80 10.95 -6.39 -12.77
CA GLU A 80 11.22 -7.35 -11.69
C GLU A 80 10.00 -7.57 -10.78
N ILE A 81 9.29 -6.50 -10.44
CA ILE A 81 8.05 -6.61 -9.65
C ILE A 81 6.99 -7.37 -10.46
N ASP A 82 6.77 -7.01 -11.72
CA ASP A 82 5.81 -7.68 -12.62
C ASP A 82 6.13 -9.17 -12.77
N ARG A 83 7.42 -9.51 -12.89
CA ARG A 83 7.89 -10.89 -12.98
C ARG A 83 7.55 -11.69 -11.72
N ILE A 84 7.71 -11.11 -10.54
CA ILE A 84 7.36 -11.78 -9.28
C ILE A 84 5.85 -12.05 -9.22
N PHE A 85 5.02 -11.07 -9.57
CA PHE A 85 3.56 -11.25 -9.58
C PHE A 85 3.13 -12.30 -10.62
N ALA A 86 3.70 -12.26 -11.83
CA ALA A 86 3.45 -13.27 -12.84
C ALA A 86 3.83 -14.68 -12.39
N ALA A 87 4.98 -14.83 -11.71
CA ALA A 87 5.41 -16.11 -11.15
C ALA A 87 4.51 -16.58 -10.00
N PHE A 88 4.05 -15.67 -9.14
CA PHE A 88 3.10 -15.98 -8.07
C PHE A 88 1.79 -16.56 -8.64
N ASP A 89 1.22 -15.91 -9.66
CA ASP A 89 -0.03 -16.32 -10.30
C ASP A 89 0.14 -17.63 -11.09
N TYR A 90 1.19 -17.74 -11.91
CA TYR A 90 1.41 -18.89 -12.80
C TYR A 90 1.80 -20.15 -12.02
N GLU A 91 2.73 -20.03 -11.07
CA GLU A 91 3.27 -21.18 -10.32
C GLU A 91 2.46 -21.51 -9.06
N LYS A 92 1.35 -20.79 -8.81
CA LYS A 92 0.47 -20.94 -7.64
C LYS A 92 1.27 -20.92 -6.33
N LYS A 93 2.22 -19.99 -6.23
CA LYS A 93 3.05 -19.85 -5.03
C LYS A 93 2.19 -19.39 -3.85
N ASP A 94 2.67 -19.63 -2.64
CA ASP A 94 2.02 -19.08 -1.45
C ASP A 94 2.35 -17.58 -1.26
N LEU A 95 1.53 -16.91 -0.45
CA LEU A 95 1.69 -15.49 -0.16
C LEU A 95 2.98 -15.16 0.60
N GLY A 96 3.52 -16.12 1.37
CA GLY A 96 4.82 -15.95 2.03
C GLY A 96 5.96 -15.87 1.02
N TRP A 97 5.91 -16.67 -0.04
CA TRP A 97 6.86 -16.61 -1.16
C TRP A 97 6.79 -15.25 -1.86
N LEU A 98 5.58 -14.77 -2.20
CA LEU A 98 5.39 -13.47 -2.86
C LEU A 98 6.00 -12.33 -2.03
N VAL A 99 5.65 -12.25 -0.75
CA VAL A 99 6.14 -11.19 0.13
C VAL A 99 7.66 -11.24 0.31
N SER A 100 8.23 -12.44 0.45
CA SER A 100 9.68 -12.60 0.64
C SER A 100 10.45 -12.20 -0.62
N ASN A 101 9.98 -12.59 -1.80
CA ASN A 101 10.65 -12.24 -3.07
C ASN A 101 10.50 -10.75 -3.40
N LEU A 102 9.33 -10.15 -3.14
CA LEU A 102 9.17 -8.70 -3.26
C LEU A 102 10.12 -7.96 -2.32
N ALA A 103 10.25 -8.41 -1.07
CA ALA A 103 11.16 -7.78 -0.12
C ALA A 103 12.63 -7.86 -0.58
N LEU A 104 13.06 -9.01 -1.10
CA LEU A 104 14.40 -9.19 -1.65
C LEU A 104 14.65 -8.29 -2.85
N VAL A 105 13.79 -8.33 -3.87
CA VAL A 105 13.96 -7.53 -5.09
C VAL A 105 13.93 -6.02 -4.80
N ILE A 106 13.02 -5.55 -3.94
CA ILE A 106 12.98 -4.14 -3.56
C ILE A 106 14.27 -3.76 -2.84
N SER A 107 14.79 -4.60 -1.94
CA SER A 107 16.06 -4.33 -1.26
C SER A 107 17.22 -4.28 -2.25
N GLU A 108 17.29 -5.19 -3.22
CA GLU A 108 18.32 -5.19 -4.28
C GLU A 108 18.23 -3.96 -5.18
N LEU A 109 17.00 -3.51 -5.51
CA LEU A 109 16.79 -2.28 -6.28
C LEU A 109 17.33 -1.06 -5.53
N PHE A 110 17.09 -0.94 -4.22
CA PHE A 110 17.66 0.14 -3.41
C PHE A 110 19.18 0.02 -3.25
N GLN A 111 19.74 -1.20 -3.16
CA GLN A 111 21.19 -1.37 -3.16
C GLN A 111 21.84 -0.99 -4.50
N THR A 112 21.11 -1.13 -5.61
CA THR A 112 21.64 -0.89 -6.96
C THR A 112 21.43 0.55 -7.41
N PHE A 113 20.28 1.15 -7.07
CA PHE A 113 19.82 2.44 -7.58
C PHE A 113 19.40 3.41 -6.46
N GLY A 114 19.53 3.05 -5.19
CA GLY A 114 19.11 3.87 -4.05
C GLY A 114 20.16 4.88 -3.60
N ASP A 115 20.99 5.38 -4.52
CA ASP A 115 21.81 6.55 -4.21
C ASP A 115 20.92 7.79 -4.02
N THR A 116 21.45 8.82 -3.36
CA THR A 116 20.67 10.01 -2.98
C THR A 116 20.06 10.75 -4.17
N ALA A 117 20.69 10.66 -5.36
CA ALA A 117 20.20 11.30 -6.58
C ALA A 117 18.98 10.57 -7.19
N ASN A 118 18.88 9.25 -7.01
CA ASN A 118 17.83 8.43 -7.59
C ASN A 118 16.78 7.92 -6.59
N GLU A 119 17.05 8.00 -5.28
CA GLU A 119 16.21 7.44 -4.21
C GLU A 119 14.73 7.82 -4.38
N GLU A 120 14.44 9.11 -4.56
CA GLU A 120 13.06 9.59 -4.68
C GLU A 120 12.36 9.02 -5.92
N PHE A 121 13.06 8.98 -7.05
CA PHE A 121 12.51 8.46 -8.31
C PHE A 121 12.27 6.95 -8.22
N LEU A 122 13.21 6.21 -7.64
CA LEU A 122 13.09 4.78 -7.40
C LEU A 122 11.91 4.47 -6.46
N ARG A 123 11.81 5.19 -5.34
CA ARG A 123 10.73 5.05 -4.35
C ARG A 123 9.36 5.21 -5.00
N ARG A 124 9.15 6.31 -5.73
CA ARG A 124 7.88 6.56 -6.45
C ARG A 124 7.58 5.47 -7.46
N THR A 125 8.58 5.06 -8.25
CA THR A 125 8.43 3.99 -9.25
C THR A 125 7.96 2.67 -8.60
N ILE A 126 8.60 2.27 -7.50
CA ILE A 126 8.23 1.03 -6.81
C ILE A 126 6.82 1.13 -6.23
N ILE A 127 6.46 2.26 -5.62
CA ILE A 127 5.11 2.49 -5.09
C ILE A 127 4.07 2.42 -6.21
N ASP A 128 4.27 3.15 -7.30
CA ASP A 128 3.36 3.16 -8.46
C ASP A 128 3.18 1.75 -9.03
N THR A 129 4.27 0.98 -9.11
CA THR A 129 4.23 -0.40 -9.60
C THR A 129 3.47 -1.31 -8.63
N LEU A 130 3.75 -1.21 -7.32
CA LEU A 130 3.02 -1.98 -6.31
C LEU A 130 1.53 -1.61 -6.26
N GLN A 131 1.15 -0.38 -6.58
CA GLN A 131 -0.25 0.03 -6.66
C GLN A 131 -0.99 -0.56 -7.86
N GLN A 132 -0.28 -0.91 -8.94
CA GLN A 132 -0.87 -1.60 -10.10
C GLN A 132 -1.18 -3.07 -9.79
N HIS A 133 -0.55 -3.65 -8.77
CA HIS A 133 -0.75 -5.04 -8.34
C HIS A 133 -1.55 -5.09 -7.03
N PRO A 134 -2.79 -5.60 -7.03
CA PRO A 134 -3.66 -5.53 -5.86
C PRO A 134 -3.19 -6.46 -4.73
N LEU A 135 -2.30 -5.96 -3.87
CA LEU A 135 -1.95 -6.59 -2.60
C LEU A 135 -2.92 -6.14 -1.51
N ARG A 136 -3.53 -7.10 -0.81
CA ARG A 136 -4.32 -6.82 0.39
C ARG A 136 -3.46 -6.14 1.47
N VAL A 137 -4.07 -5.24 2.26
CA VAL A 137 -3.42 -4.50 3.36
C VAL A 137 -2.60 -5.41 4.29
N HIS A 138 -3.12 -6.60 4.64
CA HIS A 138 -2.38 -7.56 5.48
C HIS A 138 -1.04 -8.00 4.87
N ASN A 139 -1.00 -8.22 3.55
CA ASN A 139 0.20 -8.62 2.84
C ASN A 139 1.17 -7.44 2.70
N LYS A 140 0.67 -6.23 2.45
CA LYS A 140 1.49 -5.00 2.47
C LYS A 140 2.14 -4.79 3.84
N ARG A 141 1.43 -5.03 4.95
CA ARG A 141 2.00 -5.01 6.31
C ARG A 141 3.08 -6.07 6.52
N ARG A 142 2.95 -7.25 5.91
CA ARG A 142 3.99 -8.27 5.95
C ARG A 142 5.22 -7.85 5.14
N LEU A 143 5.01 -7.29 3.94
CA LEU A 143 6.08 -6.73 3.11
C LEU A 143 6.84 -5.62 3.83
N TYR A 144 6.14 -4.65 4.41
CA TYR A 144 6.73 -3.61 5.25
C TYR A 144 7.59 -4.19 6.36
N ARG A 145 7.10 -5.21 7.10
CA ARG A 145 7.88 -5.84 8.18
C ARG A 145 9.16 -6.50 7.68
N GLU A 146 9.15 -7.15 6.51
CA GLU A 146 10.36 -7.74 5.95
C GLU A 146 11.34 -6.66 5.46
N LEU A 147 10.85 -5.62 4.78
CA LEU A 147 11.68 -4.52 4.30
C LEU A 147 12.28 -3.69 5.45
N HIS A 148 11.51 -3.45 6.51
CA HIS A 148 11.97 -2.71 7.69
C HIS A 148 13.06 -3.47 8.46
N LYS A 149 13.14 -4.81 8.35
CA LYS A 149 14.29 -5.54 8.91
C LYS A 149 15.56 -5.29 8.10
N ALA A 150 15.43 -5.06 6.79
CA ALA A 150 16.54 -4.81 5.87
C ALA A 150 16.94 -3.32 5.79
N SER A 151 16.07 -2.40 6.21
CA SER A 151 16.27 -0.94 6.07
C SER A 151 17.48 -0.41 6.83
N GLY A 152 17.84 -1.03 7.97
CA GLY A 152 19.03 -0.63 8.75
C GLY A 152 20.36 -0.78 8.00
N TRP A 153 20.38 -1.46 6.85
CA TRP A 153 21.60 -1.77 6.09
C TRP A 153 21.53 -1.32 4.63
N THR A 154 20.40 -0.73 4.20
CA THR A 154 20.18 -0.35 2.80
C THR A 154 19.80 1.14 2.72
N PRO A 155 20.68 2.01 2.18
CA PRO A 155 20.39 3.43 2.01
C PRO A 155 19.06 3.68 1.28
N GLY A 156 18.32 4.70 1.72
CA GLY A 156 17.02 5.10 1.14
C GLY A 156 15.84 4.15 1.41
N LEU A 157 16.09 2.92 1.85
CA LEU A 157 15.03 1.95 2.14
C LEU A 157 14.21 2.33 3.39
N GLU A 158 14.81 3.04 4.35
CA GLU A 158 14.09 3.57 5.53
C GLU A 158 13.03 4.60 5.14
N THR A 159 13.37 5.54 4.25
CA THR A 159 12.43 6.52 3.72
C THR A 159 11.30 5.82 2.96
N PHE A 160 11.64 4.84 2.13
CA PHE A 160 10.65 4.00 1.45
C PHE A 160 9.73 3.27 2.43
N CYS A 161 10.28 2.66 3.48
CA CYS A 161 9.49 1.96 4.49
C CYS A 161 8.53 2.90 5.23
N SER A 162 8.95 4.14 5.50
CA SER A 162 8.11 5.15 6.13
C SER A 162 6.94 5.56 5.23
N GLU A 163 7.19 5.78 3.93
CA GLU A 163 6.13 6.08 2.96
C GLU A 163 5.19 4.89 2.73
N LEU A 164 5.75 3.67 2.61
CA LEU A 164 4.95 2.46 2.48
C LEU A 164 4.06 2.25 3.71
N LYS A 165 4.57 2.49 4.92
CA LYS A 165 3.79 2.42 6.16
C LYS A 165 2.64 3.42 6.13
N TYR A 166 2.91 4.67 5.76
CA TYR A 166 1.88 5.70 5.62
C TYR A 166 0.74 5.25 4.68
N LEU A 167 1.08 4.74 3.49
CA LEU A 167 0.08 4.25 2.52
C LEU A 167 -0.72 3.06 3.05
N ILE A 168 -0.07 2.13 3.75
CA ILE A 168 -0.72 1.00 4.41
C ILE A 168 -1.73 1.47 5.46
N ASP A 169 -1.36 2.48 6.25
CA ASP A 169 -2.20 3.00 7.32
C ASP A 169 -3.43 3.72 6.75
N VAL A 170 -3.26 4.53 5.69
CA VAL A 170 -4.36 5.13 4.92
C VAL A 170 -5.33 4.06 4.43
N GLU A 171 -4.82 3.02 3.76
CA GLU A 171 -5.65 1.95 3.19
C GLU A 171 -6.37 1.13 4.27
N PHE A 172 -5.68 0.81 5.38
CA PHE A 172 -6.26 0.09 6.51
C PHE A 172 -7.44 0.83 7.13
N ILE A 173 -7.27 2.14 7.39
CA ILE A 173 -8.32 2.98 7.96
C ILE A 173 -9.49 3.08 6.98
N LYS A 174 -9.20 3.33 5.69
CA LYS A 174 -10.21 3.41 4.62
C LYS A 174 -11.03 2.12 4.51
N GLU A 175 -10.38 0.96 4.47
CA GLU A 175 -11.06 -0.34 4.47
C GLU A 175 -11.92 -0.53 5.72
N GLY A 176 -11.43 -0.13 6.89
CA GLY A 176 -12.17 -0.16 8.14
C GLY A 176 -13.49 0.63 8.08
N ILE A 177 -13.45 1.87 7.58
CA ILE A 177 -14.64 2.71 7.39
C ILE A 177 -15.62 2.04 6.42
N ILE A 178 -15.13 1.57 5.26
CA ILE A 178 -15.96 0.90 4.25
C ILE A 178 -16.63 -0.36 4.81
N ASN A 179 -15.91 -1.15 5.63
CA ASN A 179 -16.46 -2.33 6.26
C ASN A 179 -17.59 -1.98 7.24
N PHE A 180 -17.45 -0.92 8.04
CA PHE A 180 -18.53 -0.46 8.93
C PHE A 180 -19.76 0.04 8.16
N ILE A 181 -19.57 0.73 7.03
CA ILE A 181 -20.68 1.11 6.14
C ILE A 181 -21.37 -0.14 5.60
N THR A 182 -20.59 -1.12 5.14
CA THR A 182 -21.11 -2.38 4.59
C THR A 182 -21.87 -3.19 5.64
N ASP A 183 -21.37 -3.22 6.88
CA ASP A 183 -22.05 -3.89 7.99
C ASP A 183 -23.32 -3.16 8.43
N ASP A 184 -23.36 -1.84 8.32
CA ASP A 184 -24.61 -1.10 8.46
C ASP A 184 -25.61 -1.53 7.36
N LEU A 185 -25.21 -1.56 6.09
CA LEU A 185 -26.07 -2.01 4.99
C LEU A 185 -26.65 -3.42 5.20
N LYS A 186 -25.83 -4.37 5.68
CA LYS A 186 -26.28 -5.74 5.98
C LYS A 186 -27.46 -5.79 6.95
N ARG A 187 -27.51 -4.86 7.91
CA ARG A 187 -28.54 -4.79 8.96
C ARG A 187 -29.89 -4.22 8.48
N ILE A 188 -29.98 -3.72 7.25
CA ILE A 188 -31.25 -3.27 6.69
C ILE A 188 -32.13 -4.50 6.42
N LYS A 189 -33.33 -4.52 7.01
CA LYS A 189 -34.39 -5.50 6.74
C LYS A 189 -35.00 -5.24 5.36
N HIS A 190 -34.25 -5.58 4.33
CA HIS A 190 -34.66 -5.52 2.93
C HIS A 190 -34.17 -6.82 2.27
N HIS A 191 -35.03 -7.44 1.48
CA HIS A 191 -34.65 -8.62 0.68
C HIS A 191 -33.91 -8.15 -0.57
N GLY A 192 -32.74 -8.69 -0.84
CA GLY A 192 -31.89 -8.25 -1.96
C GLY A 192 -30.40 -8.27 -1.63
N SER A 193 -29.59 -8.05 -2.65
CA SER A 193 -28.14 -7.95 -2.53
C SER A 193 -27.74 -6.68 -1.75
N LEU A 194 -26.48 -6.60 -1.31
CA LEU A 194 -25.97 -5.37 -0.69
C LEU A 194 -26.04 -4.17 -1.62
N LYS A 195 -25.85 -4.41 -2.92
CA LYS A 195 -25.93 -3.39 -3.96
C LYS A 195 -27.34 -2.81 -4.04
N ASP A 196 -28.37 -3.66 -4.03
CA ASP A 196 -29.76 -3.22 -4.10
C ASP A 196 -30.15 -2.37 -2.88
N LYS A 197 -29.66 -2.75 -1.69
CA LYS A 197 -29.85 -1.99 -0.45
C LYS A 197 -29.17 -0.63 -0.50
N GLU A 198 -27.94 -0.59 -1.01
CA GLU A 198 -27.16 0.64 -1.17
C GLU A 198 -27.85 1.58 -2.17
N GLU A 199 -28.31 1.05 -3.30
CA GLU A 199 -29.02 1.81 -4.34
C GLU A 199 -30.38 2.33 -3.86
N ALA A 200 -31.14 1.52 -3.12
CA ALA A 200 -32.40 1.95 -2.52
C ALA A 200 -32.20 3.14 -1.56
N LEU A 201 -31.15 3.12 -0.74
CA LEU A 201 -30.81 4.25 0.14
C LEU A 201 -30.34 5.47 -0.62
N ARG A 202 -29.60 5.30 -1.72
CA ARG A 202 -29.14 6.41 -2.56
C ARG A 202 -30.30 7.08 -3.29
N ASN A 203 -31.26 6.31 -3.79
CA ASN A 203 -32.42 6.83 -4.53
C ASN A 203 -33.29 7.77 -3.68
N VAL A 204 -33.36 7.55 -2.37
CA VAL A 204 -34.12 8.41 -1.44
C VAL A 204 -33.31 9.60 -0.90
N ASN A 205 -32.00 9.68 -1.19
CA ASN A 205 -31.08 10.70 -0.64
C ASN A 205 -30.24 11.38 -1.75
N ASP A 206 -30.85 11.78 -2.86
CA ASP A 206 -30.18 12.51 -3.95
C ASP A 206 -28.91 11.80 -4.49
N GLY A 207 -28.85 10.46 -4.46
CA GLY A 207 -27.70 9.68 -4.91
C GLY A 207 -26.61 9.43 -3.85
N PHE A 208 -26.79 9.97 -2.64
CA PHE A 208 -25.86 9.80 -1.52
C PHE A 208 -26.29 8.68 -0.56
N LEU A 209 -25.32 8.08 0.12
CA LEU A 209 -25.55 7.05 1.11
C LEU A 209 -25.72 7.66 2.50
N ASN A 210 -26.93 7.58 3.06
CA ASN A 210 -27.17 7.95 4.45
C ASN A 210 -26.81 6.77 5.38
N ILE A 211 -25.68 6.88 6.09
CA ILE A 211 -25.24 5.92 7.10
C ILE A 211 -26.11 6.07 8.35
N ARG A 212 -26.66 4.97 8.88
CA ARG A 212 -27.56 5.02 10.04
C ARG A 212 -26.77 5.15 11.36
N PRO A 213 -27.43 5.48 12.49
CA PRO A 213 -26.74 5.76 13.76
C PRO A 213 -25.78 4.66 14.24
N TYR A 214 -26.07 3.39 13.95
CA TYR A 214 -25.17 2.28 14.27
C TYR A 214 -23.84 2.36 13.49
N GLY A 215 -23.92 2.56 12.17
CA GLY A 215 -22.74 2.75 11.33
C GLY A 215 -21.97 4.01 11.69
N GLN A 216 -22.68 5.13 11.93
CA GLN A 216 -22.09 6.39 12.38
C GLN A 216 -21.24 6.18 13.64
N LYS A 217 -21.82 5.60 14.70
CA LYS A 217 -21.13 5.32 15.96
C LYS A 217 -19.86 4.49 15.78
N ASN A 218 -19.90 3.45 14.94
CA ASN A 218 -18.74 2.59 14.73
C ASN A 218 -17.62 3.31 13.97
N ILE A 219 -17.98 4.12 12.97
CA ILE A 219 -17.02 4.94 12.23
C ILE A 219 -16.40 5.98 13.18
N THR A 220 -17.21 6.69 13.97
CA THR A 220 -16.71 7.64 14.99
C THR A 220 -15.72 6.96 15.95
N ASN A 221 -16.06 5.77 16.46
CA ASN A 221 -15.18 5.02 17.34
C ASN A 221 -13.87 4.58 16.65
N LEU A 222 -13.94 4.21 15.37
CA LEU A 222 -12.75 3.91 14.58
C LEU A 222 -11.86 5.15 14.45
N LEU A 223 -12.43 6.31 14.12
CA LEU A 223 -11.68 7.56 13.94
C LEU A 223 -11.03 8.01 15.25
N ASN A 224 -11.73 7.96 16.37
CA ASN A 224 -11.16 8.28 17.69
C ASN A 224 -9.94 7.41 18.02
N ARG A 225 -10.03 6.09 17.74
CA ARG A 225 -8.88 5.19 17.91
C ARG A 225 -7.78 5.47 16.89
N ALA A 226 -8.15 5.76 15.65
CA ALA A 226 -7.19 5.98 14.58
C ALA A 226 -6.34 7.24 14.83
N LEU A 227 -6.94 8.32 15.34
CA LEU A 227 -6.22 9.53 15.73
C LEU A 227 -5.24 9.31 16.90
N LYS A 228 -5.45 8.27 17.71
CA LYS A 228 -4.51 7.88 18.77
C LYS A 228 -3.29 7.17 18.20
N ASP A 229 -3.52 6.23 17.29
CA ASP A 229 -2.52 5.24 16.90
C ASP A 229 -1.80 5.59 15.57
N TYR A 230 -2.34 6.51 14.78
CA TYR A 230 -1.87 6.81 13.43
C TYR A 230 -1.70 8.32 13.21
N ASP A 231 -0.95 8.63 12.15
CA ASP A 231 -0.76 10.00 11.65
C ASP A 231 -2.11 10.63 11.23
N GLU A 232 -2.36 11.86 11.66
CA GLU A 232 -3.63 12.56 11.44
C GLU A 232 -3.91 12.83 9.96
N ARG A 233 -2.85 13.06 9.18
CA ARG A 233 -2.96 13.20 7.73
C ARG A 233 -3.40 11.89 7.10
N ALA A 234 -2.88 10.75 7.58
CA ALA A 234 -3.32 9.44 7.10
C ALA A 234 -4.81 9.19 7.43
N VAL A 235 -5.24 9.52 8.65
CA VAL A 235 -6.65 9.44 9.05
C VAL A 235 -7.52 10.34 8.18
N PHE A 236 -7.07 11.56 7.91
CA PHE A 236 -7.75 12.53 7.07
C PHE A 236 -7.94 11.99 5.64
N GLU A 237 -6.85 11.60 4.97
CA GLU A 237 -6.87 11.12 3.59
C GLU A 237 -7.74 9.86 3.46
N ALA A 238 -7.63 8.93 4.42
CA ALA A 238 -8.44 7.72 4.46
C ALA A 238 -9.94 8.02 4.61
N THR A 239 -10.30 8.96 5.49
CA THR A 239 -11.70 9.34 5.75
C THR A 239 -12.31 10.01 4.53
N VAL A 240 -11.60 10.97 3.94
CA VAL A 240 -12.05 11.66 2.73
C VAL A 240 -12.23 10.66 1.59
N ALA A 241 -11.26 9.77 1.36
CA ALA A 241 -11.34 8.75 0.33
C ALA A 241 -12.53 7.80 0.56
N ALA A 242 -12.72 7.29 1.78
CA ALA A 242 -13.83 6.38 2.10
C ALA A 242 -15.19 7.05 1.90
N PHE A 243 -15.36 8.30 2.36
CA PHE A 243 -16.63 9.01 2.25
C PHE A 243 -16.96 9.38 0.81
N LYS A 244 -15.95 9.74 0.00
CA LYS A 244 -16.12 9.98 -1.44
C LYS A 244 -16.48 8.70 -2.19
N ASP A 245 -15.73 7.62 -1.98
CA ASP A 245 -15.98 6.35 -2.69
C ASP A 245 -17.39 5.81 -2.43
N ARG A 246 -17.90 6.03 -1.21
CA ARG A 246 -19.25 5.61 -0.82
C ARG A 246 -20.33 6.67 -0.99
N LEU A 247 -19.98 7.84 -1.53
CA LEU A 247 -20.88 9.01 -1.66
C LEU A 247 -21.66 9.25 -0.37
N VAL A 248 -20.98 9.31 0.78
CA VAL A 248 -21.63 9.46 2.08
C VAL A 248 -22.39 10.77 2.14
N TYR A 249 -23.62 10.75 2.67
CA TYR A 249 -24.47 11.93 2.74
C TYR A 249 -23.81 13.04 3.61
N PRO A 250 -23.79 14.30 3.16
CA PRO A 250 -23.02 15.36 3.84
C PRO A 250 -23.44 15.59 5.28
N ALA A 251 -24.74 15.53 5.57
CA ALA A 251 -25.24 15.68 6.94
C ALA A 251 -24.74 14.55 7.85
N THR A 252 -24.70 13.32 7.33
CA THR A 252 -24.19 12.16 8.05
C THR A 252 -22.70 12.25 8.31
N ALA A 253 -21.92 12.69 7.32
CA ALA A 253 -20.50 12.96 7.48
C ALA A 253 -20.26 14.02 8.58
N LYS A 254 -21.04 15.11 8.57
CA LYS A 254 -20.99 16.14 9.63
C LYS A 254 -21.25 15.59 11.02
N THR A 255 -22.27 14.74 11.18
CA THR A 255 -22.58 14.10 12.46
C THR A 255 -21.41 13.24 12.95
N ILE A 256 -20.88 12.36 12.10
CA ILE A 256 -19.74 11.50 12.44
C ILE A 256 -18.54 12.35 12.88
N ILE A 257 -18.20 13.38 12.11
CA ILE A 257 -17.03 14.23 12.36
C ILE A 257 -17.21 15.04 13.65
N SER A 258 -18.40 15.61 13.90
CA SER A 258 -18.67 16.38 15.11
C SER A 258 -18.52 15.56 16.40
N GLU A 259 -18.77 14.25 16.32
CA GLU A 259 -18.69 13.34 17.46
C GLU A 259 -17.28 12.79 17.71
N VAL A 260 -16.32 13.08 16.82
CA VAL A 260 -14.90 12.80 17.07
C VAL A 260 -14.44 13.64 18.26
N LYS A 261 -13.70 13.04 19.20
CA LYS A 261 -13.26 13.69 20.43
C LYS A 261 -11.78 13.43 20.65
N ALA A 262 -11.09 14.43 21.18
CA ALA A 262 -9.77 14.22 21.73
C ALA A 262 -9.85 13.37 23.01
N GLU A 263 -8.89 12.46 23.18
CA GLU A 263 -8.75 11.72 24.44
C GLU A 263 -8.19 12.60 25.57
N ASP A 264 -7.44 13.65 25.22
CA ASP A 264 -6.84 14.60 26.17
C ASP A 264 -6.96 16.06 25.69
N GLU A 265 -6.83 17.00 26.62
CA GLU A 265 -6.91 18.44 26.33
C GLU A 265 -5.76 18.92 25.44
N THR A 266 -4.59 18.26 25.52
CA THR A 266 -3.40 18.60 24.74
C THR A 266 -3.59 18.38 23.24
N ARG A 267 -4.43 17.42 22.85
CA ARG A 267 -4.76 17.13 21.45
C ARG A 267 -6.11 17.70 21.02
N ALA A 268 -6.82 18.39 21.90
CA ALA A 268 -8.11 19.01 21.57
C ALA A 268 -8.01 19.97 20.38
N HIS A 269 -6.98 20.83 20.37
CA HIS A 269 -6.77 21.76 19.25
C HIS A 269 -6.55 21.02 17.93
N ILE A 270 -5.81 19.92 17.96
CA ILE A 270 -5.48 19.14 16.77
C ILE A 270 -6.70 18.42 16.23
N VAL A 271 -7.53 17.85 17.11
CA VAL A 271 -8.80 17.22 16.71
C VAL A 271 -9.76 18.24 16.11
N GLU A 272 -9.83 19.45 16.64
CA GLU A 272 -10.67 20.50 16.05
C GLU A 272 -10.15 20.95 14.67
N GLN A 273 -8.83 21.14 14.50
CA GLN A 273 -8.23 21.41 13.19
C GLN A 273 -8.51 20.28 12.18
N PHE A 274 -8.44 19.03 12.63
CA PHE A 274 -8.76 17.84 11.82
C PHE A 274 -10.22 17.85 11.38
N LYS A 275 -11.16 18.15 12.29
CA LYS A 275 -12.59 18.25 11.97
C LYS A 275 -12.84 19.34 10.93
N ASP A 276 -12.30 20.54 11.15
CA ASP A 276 -12.47 21.67 10.24
C ASP A 276 -11.91 21.34 8.86
N SER A 277 -10.71 20.76 8.81
CA SER A 277 -10.09 20.32 7.56
C SER A 277 -10.95 19.29 6.84
N LEU A 278 -11.47 18.29 7.55
CA LEU A 278 -12.33 17.25 6.96
C LEU A 278 -13.62 17.83 6.41
N LEU A 279 -14.28 18.69 7.17
CA LEU A 279 -15.53 19.32 6.76
C LEU A 279 -15.31 20.20 5.53
N ASN A 280 -14.27 21.03 5.53
CA ASN A 280 -13.95 21.87 4.38
C ASN A 280 -13.59 21.06 3.13
N GLY A 281 -12.78 20.00 3.30
CA GLY A 281 -12.43 19.09 2.23
C GLY A 281 -13.64 18.37 1.63
N LEU A 282 -14.56 17.92 2.47
CA LEU A 282 -15.76 17.20 2.03
C LEU A 282 -16.83 18.12 1.44
N ILE A 283 -17.07 19.32 1.99
CA ILE A 283 -18.12 20.24 1.53
C ILE A 283 -17.92 20.63 0.07
N LYS A 284 -16.71 21.04 -0.30
CA LYS A 284 -16.39 21.44 -1.68
C LYS A 284 -16.66 20.31 -2.67
N ASP A 285 -16.34 19.08 -2.28
CA ASP A 285 -16.52 17.92 -3.14
C ASP A 285 -17.97 17.43 -3.20
N PHE A 286 -18.72 17.57 -2.10
CA PHE A 286 -20.14 17.22 -2.08
C PHE A 286 -20.99 18.10 -2.99
N GLU A 287 -20.67 19.39 -3.09
CA GLU A 287 -21.35 20.32 -4.01
C GLU A 287 -21.12 19.90 -5.47
N LEU A 288 -19.86 19.65 -5.85
CA LEU A 288 -19.50 19.16 -7.19
C LEU A 288 -20.16 17.81 -7.52
N GLN A 289 -20.15 16.87 -6.58
CA GLN A 289 -20.79 15.57 -6.76
C GLN A 289 -22.31 15.69 -6.91
N ARG A 290 -22.95 16.58 -6.14
CA ARG A 290 -24.40 16.80 -6.22
C ARG A 290 -24.82 17.36 -7.58
N GLU A 291 -24.06 18.30 -8.12
CA GLU A 291 -24.28 18.84 -9.47
C GLU A 291 -24.13 17.75 -10.53
N ALA A 292 -23.07 16.95 -10.46
CA ALA A 292 -22.83 15.84 -11.38
C ALA A 292 -23.95 14.79 -11.34
N ILE A 293 -24.46 14.44 -10.15
CA ILE A 293 -25.58 13.51 -10.01
C ILE A 293 -26.86 14.07 -10.63
N ARG A 294 -27.16 15.36 -10.40
CA ARG A 294 -28.33 16.04 -10.99
C ARG A 294 -28.24 16.10 -12.51
N ALA A 295 -27.09 16.47 -13.06
CA ALA A 295 -26.86 16.51 -14.49
C ALA A 295 -27.06 15.12 -15.12
N LYS A 296 -26.53 14.07 -14.51
CA LYS A 296 -26.72 12.69 -14.98
C LYS A 296 -28.19 12.27 -14.95
N LYS A 297 -28.93 12.63 -13.90
CA LYS A 297 -30.36 12.34 -13.79
C LYS A 297 -31.16 13.03 -14.88
N HIS A 298 -30.88 14.31 -15.14
CA HIS A 298 -31.52 15.07 -16.22
C HIS A 298 -31.27 14.43 -17.59
N MET A 299 -30.02 14.07 -17.89
CA MET A 299 -29.69 13.39 -19.15
C MET A 299 -30.41 12.05 -19.33
N LEU A 300 -30.59 11.28 -18.25
CA LEU A 300 -31.33 10.02 -18.28
C LEU A 300 -32.84 10.24 -18.49
N GLU A 301 -33.41 11.28 -17.87
CA GLU A 301 -34.81 11.66 -18.06
C GLU A 301 -35.09 12.15 -19.48
N GLU A 302 -34.17 12.94 -20.08
CA GLU A 302 -34.25 13.36 -21.48
C GLU A 302 -34.12 12.17 -22.44
N ALA A 303 -33.14 11.29 -22.22
CA ALA A 303 -32.97 10.08 -23.02
C ALA A 303 -34.19 9.15 -22.95
N SER A 304 -34.84 9.05 -21.78
CA SER A 304 -36.06 8.26 -21.62
C SER A 304 -37.25 8.83 -22.38
N LYS A 305 -37.35 10.16 -22.52
CA LYS A 305 -38.42 10.81 -23.31
C LYS A 305 -38.26 10.53 -24.81
N VAL A 306 -37.03 10.58 -25.32
CA VAL A 306 -36.70 10.29 -26.72
C VAL A 306 -36.99 8.83 -27.11
N VAL A 307 -36.93 7.89 -26.17
CA VAL A 307 -37.25 6.47 -26.42
C VAL A 307 -38.76 6.19 -26.39
N CYS A 308 -39.55 6.98 -25.65
CA CYS A 308 -41.01 6.82 -25.59
C CYS A 308 -41.74 7.55 -26.73
N GLU A 309 -41.12 8.56 -27.33
CA GLU A 309 -41.56 9.21 -28.57
C GLU A 309 -40.93 8.51 -29.77
N GLY A 310 -41.28 7.23 -29.98
CA GLY A 310 -40.94 6.55 -31.24
C GLY A 310 -41.57 7.27 -32.43
N PRO A 311 -40.96 7.23 -33.63
CA PRO A 311 -41.48 7.94 -34.80
C PRO A 311 -42.91 7.46 -35.07
N GLU A 312 -43.87 8.40 -35.10
CA GLU A 312 -45.20 8.16 -35.63
C GLU A 312 -45.04 7.66 -37.07
N VAL A 313 -45.34 6.37 -37.29
CA VAL A 313 -45.47 5.76 -38.63
C VAL A 313 -46.88 5.98 -39.13
#